data_AF-A0AAX3I814-F1
#
_entry.id   AF-A0AAX3I814-F1
#
_cell.length_a   1.000
_cell.length_b   1.000
_cell.length_c   1.000
_cell.angle_alpha   90.00
_cell.angle_beta   90.00
_cell.angle_gamma   90.00
#
_symmetry.space_group_name_H-M   'P 1'
#
loop_
_entity.id
_entity.type
_entity.pdbx_description
1 polymer ?
#
loop_
_entity_poly.entity_id
_entity_poly.type
_entity_poly.pdbx_seq_one_letter_code
_entity_poly.pdbx_strand_id
1 'polypeptide(L)' 'MIKNTPNPPETLFTVCPNLSTETLLVNASQDLASITDIATQLAFEIDGAHRNVALGICRMLEGVQLLVGKVLDETHPVA' A
#
# COMPACT_ATOMS: atom_id res chain seq x y z
N MET A 1 5.90 20.14 33.78
CA MET A 1 6.58 18.86 34.04
C MET A 1 6.48 18.02 32.77
N ILE A 2 7.59 17.84 32.05
CA ILE A 2 7.62 16.95 30.87
C ILE A 2 7.93 15.55 31.39
N LYS A 3 6.98 14.62 31.24
CA LYS A 3 7.16 13.22 31.61
C LYS A 3 8.01 12.57 30.52
N ASN A 4 9.29 12.34 30.80
CA ASN A 4 10.15 11.52 29.93
C ASN A 4 9.55 10.12 29.85
N THR A 5 9.10 9.73 28.66
CA THR A 5 8.65 8.38 28.37
C THR A 5 9.87 7.45 28.40
N PRO A 6 9.86 6.33 29.15
CA PRO A 6 11.11 5.62 29.46
C PRO A 6 11.69 4.80 28.31
N ASN A 7 10.94 4.58 27.23
CA ASN A 7 11.40 3.84 26.06
C ASN A 7 11.31 4.71 24.81
N PRO A 8 12.40 4.87 24.04
CA PRO A 8 12.29 5.37 22.68
C PRO A 8 11.40 4.42 21.87
N PRO A 9 10.56 4.92 20.96
CA PRO A 9 9.76 4.07 20.10
C PRO A 9 10.69 3.16 19.26
N GLU A 10 10.48 1.84 19.34
CA GLU A 10 11.26 0.84 18.59
C GLU A 10 10.97 0.84 17.08
N THR A 11 9.99 1.62 16.65
CA THR A 11 9.52 1.68 15.26
C THR A 11 9.54 3.11 14.73
N LEU A 12 9.99 3.26 13.48
CA LEU A 12 9.96 4.56 12.78
C LEU A 12 8.55 4.98 12.37
N PHE A 13 7.64 4.01 12.20
CA PHE A 13 6.26 4.22 11.78
C PHE A 13 5.30 3.43 12.67
N THR A 14 4.16 4.03 13.00
CA THR A 14 3.07 3.38 13.72
C THR A 14 1.73 3.74 13.10
N VAL A 15 0.77 2.82 13.13
CA VAL A 15 -0.60 3.06 12.68
C VAL A 15 -1.38 3.67 13.84
N CYS A 16 -2.07 4.79 13.60
CA CYS A 16 -2.91 5.41 14.62
C CYS A 16 -4.06 4.46 15.04
N PRO A 17 -4.28 4.21 16.35
CA PRO A 17 -5.16 3.15 16.82
C PRO A 17 -6.66 3.40 16.56
N ASN A 18 -7.04 4.65 16.25
CA ASN A 18 -8.45 5.06 16.08
C ASN A 18 -8.78 5.40 14.62
N LEU A 19 -8.05 4.85 13.65
CA LEU A 19 -8.37 5.03 12.23
C LEU A 19 -9.52 4.12 11.82
N SER A 20 -10.40 4.63 10.96
CA SER A 20 -11.44 3.81 10.34
C SER A 20 -10.83 2.78 9.38
N THR A 21 -11.52 1.65 9.19
CA THR A 21 -11.15 0.67 8.16
C THR A 21 -11.05 1.31 6.77
N GLU A 22 -11.96 2.24 6.46
CA GLU A 22 -11.88 3.09 5.25
C GLU A 22 -10.52 3.77 5.12
N THR A 23 -10.11 4.52 6.14
CA THR A 23 -8.88 5.31 6.10
C THR A 23 -7.66 4.41 5.87
N LEU A 24 -7.64 3.26 6.54
CA LEU A 24 -6.58 2.27 6.37
C LEU A 24 -6.56 1.70 4.94
N LEU A 25 -7.72 1.34 4.39
CA LEU A 25 -7.82 0.77 3.06
C LEU A 25 -7.57 1.79 1.95
N VAL A 26 -8.00 3.05 2.11
CA VAL A 26 -7.70 4.15 1.17
C VAL A 26 -6.21 4.39 1.13
N ASN A 27 -5.55 4.47 2.30
CA ASN A 27 -4.11 4.66 2.36
C ASN A 27 -3.35 3.47 1.74
N ALA A 28 -3.76 2.24 2.04
CA ALA A 28 -3.21 1.05 1.39
C ALA A 28 -3.42 1.06 -0.13
N SER A 29 -4.60 1.49 -0.61
CA SER A 29 -4.87 1.61 -2.06
C SER A 29 -3.99 2.66 -2.74
N GLN A 30 -3.69 3.77 -2.06
CA GLN A 30 -2.80 4.82 -2.57
C GLN A 30 -1.36 4.34 -2.63
N ASP A 31 -0.89 3.62 -1.61
CA ASP A 31 0.43 3.01 -1.59
C ASP A 31 0.57 1.96 -2.70
N LEU A 32 -0.45 1.10 -2.89
CA LEU A 32 -0.47 0.11 -3.97
C LEU A 32 -0.42 0.75 -5.36
N ALA A 33 -1.15 1.85 -5.58
CA ALA A 33 -1.09 2.60 -6.83
C ALA A 33 0.33 3.14 -7.07
N SER A 34 0.93 3.75 -6.04
CA SER A 34 2.30 4.29 -6.11
C SER A 34 3.35 3.21 -6.39
N ILE A 35 3.24 2.05 -5.73
CA ILE A 35 4.15 0.91 -5.94
C ILE A 35 3.97 0.35 -7.35
N THR A 36 2.74 0.31 -7.86
CA THR A 36 2.46 -0.15 -9.24
C THR A 36 3.15 0.74 -10.26
N ASP A 37 3.09 2.06 -10.08
CA ASP A 37 3.78 3.01 -10.96
C ASP A 37 5.31 2.82 -10.92
N ILE A 38 5.89 2.65 -9.72
CA ILE A 38 7.33 2.40 -9.54
C ILE A 38 7.75 1.07 -10.18
N ALA A 39 7.00 0.00 -9.93
CA ALA A 39 7.30 -1.33 -10.48
C ALA A 39 7.17 -1.34 -12.01
N THR A 40 6.18 -0.64 -12.54
CA THR A 40 5.96 -0.48 -13.98
C THR A 40 7.09 0.31 -14.62
N GLN A 41 7.50 1.43 -14.01
CA GLN A 41 8.66 2.20 -14.46
C GLN A 41 9.92 1.33 -14.48
N LEU A 42 10.20 0.60 -13.40
CA LEU A 42 11.34 -0.32 -13.32
C LEU A 42 11.29 -1.39 -14.42
N ALA A 43 10.11 -1.92 -14.74
CA ALA A 43 9.93 -2.90 -15.81
C ALA A 43 10.23 -2.35 -17.21
N PHE A 44 10.30 -1.03 -17.39
CA PHE A 44 10.78 -0.40 -18.64
C PHE A 44 12.29 -0.13 -18.64
N GLU A 45 12.93 -0.10 -17.47
CA GLU A 45 14.37 0.18 -17.32
C GLU A 45 15.25 -1.08 -17.36
N ILE A 46 14.65 -2.27 -17.23
CA ILE A 46 15.36 -3.56 -17.21
C ILE A 46 14.92 -4.48 -18.34
N ASP A 47 15.80 -5.41 -18.74
CA ASP A 47 15.59 -6.33 -19.86
C ASP A 47 15.57 -7.82 -19.46
N GLY A 48 15.14 -8.66 -20.40
CA GLY A 48 15.24 -10.12 -20.30
C GLY A 48 14.41 -10.73 -19.17
N ALA A 49 14.96 -11.73 -18.49
CA ALA A 49 14.24 -12.46 -17.44
C ALA A 49 13.84 -11.58 -16.25
N HIS A 50 14.64 -10.57 -15.90
CA HIS A 50 14.33 -9.66 -14.80
C HIS A 50 13.13 -8.77 -15.12
N ARG A 51 12.98 -8.35 -16.39
CA ARG A 51 11.77 -7.65 -16.86
C ARG A 51 10.51 -8.47 -16.64
N ASN A 52 10.57 -9.77 -16.96
CA ASN A 52 9.43 -10.66 -16.74
C ASN A 52 9.06 -10.77 -15.26
N VAL A 53 10.05 -10.77 -14.36
CA VAL A 53 9.81 -10.74 -12.91
C VAL A 53 9.11 -9.44 -12.50
N ALA A 54 9.59 -8.29 -12.97
CA ALA A 54 8.97 -6.99 -12.67
C ALA A 54 7.52 -6.90 -13.20
N LEU A 55 7.27 -7.37 -14.42
CA LEU A 55 5.91 -7.46 -14.98
C LEU A 55 5.02 -8.43 -14.18
N GLY A 56 5.57 -9.53 -13.67
CA GLY A 56 4.87 -10.44 -12.75
C GLY A 56 4.45 -9.75 -11.45
N ILE A 57 5.32 -8.90 -10.89
CA ILE A 57 4.99 -8.06 -9.72
C ILE A 57 3.87 -7.09 -10.06
N CYS A 58 3.96 -6.36 -11.18
CA CYS A 58 2.91 -5.43 -11.62
C CYS A 58 1.55 -6.14 -11.73
N ARG A 59 1.53 -7.33 -12.34
CA ARG A 59 0.31 -8.13 -12.48
C ARG A 59 -0.30 -8.53 -11.14
N MET A 60 0.52 -8.88 -10.14
CA MET A 60 0.03 -9.18 -8.79
C MET A 60 -0.52 -7.94 -8.09
N LEU A 61 0.16 -6.79 -8.22
CA LEU A 61 -0.26 -5.52 -7.62
C LEU A 61 -1.62 -5.06 -8.16
N GLU A 62 -1.85 -5.15 -9.48
CA GLU A 62 -3.16 -4.90 -10.08
C GLU A 62 -4.26 -5.75 -9.43
N GLY A 63 -3.99 -7.04 -9.23
CA GLY A 63 -4.92 -7.96 -8.57
C GLY A 63 -5.23 -7.55 -7.13
N VAL A 64 -4.21 -7.19 -6.34
CA VAL A 64 -4.39 -6.71 -4.96
C VAL A 64 -5.18 -5.40 -4.93
N GLN A 65 -4.91 -4.47 -5.85
CA GLN A 65 -5.61 -3.20 -5.91
C GLN A 65 -7.10 -3.37 -6.22
N LEU A 66 -7.47 -4.31 -7.10
CA LEU A 66 -8.87 -4.67 -7.34
C LEU A 66 -9.55 -5.26 -6.09
N LEU A 67 -8.85 -6.11 -5.34
CA LEU A 67 -9.37 -6.68 -4.09
C LEU A 67 -9.59 -5.61 -3.02
N VAL A 68 -8.62 -4.70 -2.84
CA VAL A 68 -8.72 -3.59 -1.88
C VAL A 68 -9.84 -2.62 -2.30
N GLY A 69 -9.91 -2.27 -3.59
CA GLY A 69 -10.98 -1.43 -4.14
C GLY A 69 -12.37 -2.03 -3.88
N LYS A 70 -12.53 -3.34 -4.10
CA LYS A 70 -13.79 -4.03 -3.79
C LYS A 70 -14.17 -3.94 -2.31
N VAL A 71 -13.22 -4.14 -1.39
CA VAL A 71 -13.50 -4.01 0.05
C VAL A 71 -13.83 -2.56 0.44
N LEU A 72 -13.18 -1.58 -0.20
CA LEU A 72 -13.51 -0.16 -0.02
C LEU A 72 -14.95 0.14 -0.45
N ASP A 73 -15.36 -0.35 -1.62
CA ASP A 73 -16.72 -0.19 -2.13
C ASP A 73 -17.76 -0.87 -1.22
N GLU A 74 -17.46 -2.06 -0.68
CA GLU A 74 -18.33 -2.78 0.25
C GLU A 74 -18.45 -2.07 1.62
N THR A 75 -17.39 -1.40 2.06
CA THR A 75 -17.40 -0.61 3.31
C THR A 75 -18.04 0.76 3.14
N HIS A 76 -18.20 1.25 1.90
CA HIS A 76 -18.83 2.52 1.55
C HIS A 76 -19.87 2.32 0.43
N PRO A 77 -21.00 1.66 0.73
CA PRO A 77 -22.04 1.49 -0.28
C PRO A 77 -22.51 2.86 -0.76
N VAL A 78 -22.40 3.11 -2.06
CA VAL A 78 -22.98 4.30 -2.71
C VAL A 78 -24.49 4.24 -2.47
N ALA A 79 -25.03 5.29 -1.84
CA ALA A 79 -26.45 5.44 -1.54
C ALA A 79 -27.33 5.46 -2.80
#